data_AF-A0A9P8AEG9-F1
#
_entry.id   AF-A0A9P8AEG9-F1
#
_cell.length_a   1.000
_cell.length_b   1.000
_cell.length_c   1.000
_cell.angle_alpha   90.00
_cell.angle_beta   90.00
_cell.angle_gamma   90.00
#
_symmetry.space_group_name_H-M   'P 1'
#
loop_
_entity.id
_entity.type
_entity.pdbx_description
1 polymer ?
#
loop_
_entity_poly.entity_id
_entity_poly.type
_entity_poly.pdbx_seq_one_letter_code
_entity_poly.pdbx_strand_id
1 'polypeptide(L)'
;MYHKLQTFVSKLDVHDNASPASTFWKSIIDTPPSDLRVTDGEFQRGRALFLDNSVQISQSLLFFSLAGGFASPRIVRTLEAVSYLVPSPEKKLSSASKDRTYRRLLETFQFVLDVMKCFAPESDLDGATHILPGGEGWKSIIRVRMLHGIARARVQAKVYHEPDVPRSLNDVPISQEDISATQVHFPRLFIPHPSGP
;
A
#
# COMPACT_ATOMS: atom_id res chain seq x y z
N MET A 1 10.86 -7.95 -6.16
CA MET A 1 11.25 -6.52 -6.22
C MET A 1 12.35 -6.24 -5.20
N TYR A 2 12.14 -6.55 -3.92
CA TYR A 2 13.11 -6.50 -2.83
C TYR A 2 14.54 -6.95 -3.21
N HIS A 3 14.74 -8.20 -3.65
CA HIS A 3 16.07 -8.68 -4.08
C HIS A 3 16.71 -7.87 -5.22
N LYS A 4 15.92 -7.31 -6.14
CA LYS A 4 16.46 -6.44 -7.20
C LYS A 4 16.99 -5.12 -6.63
N LEU A 5 16.33 -4.56 -5.61
CA LEU A 5 16.87 -3.39 -4.90
C LEU A 5 18.14 -3.77 -4.11
N GLN A 6 18.12 -4.90 -3.39
CA GLN A 6 19.30 -5.41 -2.68
C GLN A 6 20.52 -5.52 -3.61
N THR A 7 20.40 -6.25 -4.73
CA THR A 7 21.47 -6.38 -5.73
C THR A 7 21.88 -5.05 -6.35
N PHE A 8 20.96 -4.09 -6.52
CA PHE A 8 21.27 -2.77 -7.05
C PHE A 8 22.07 -1.93 -6.05
N VAL A 9 21.66 -1.91 -4.78
CA VAL A 9 22.34 -1.15 -3.72
C VAL A 9 23.71 -1.74 -3.41
N SER A 10 23.86 -3.07 -3.35
CA SER A 10 25.16 -3.73 -3.21
C SER A 10 26.14 -3.43 -4.36
N LYS A 11 25.65 -2.97 -5.52
CA LYS A 11 26.49 -2.48 -6.63
C LYS A 11 26.76 -0.97 -6.55
N LEU A 12 25.89 -0.19 -5.89
CA LEU A 12 26.08 1.25 -5.70
C LEU A 12 27.05 1.58 -4.56
N ASP A 13 27.02 0.84 -3.44
CA ASP A 13 27.93 1.07 -2.30
C ASP A 13 29.43 0.92 -2.68
N VAL A 14 29.72 0.26 -3.81
CA VAL A 14 31.09 0.19 -4.39
C VAL A 14 31.58 1.55 -4.91
N HIS A 15 30.67 2.49 -5.18
CA HIS A 15 30.96 3.77 -5.83
C HIS A 15 30.40 5.01 -5.11
N ASP A 16 29.29 4.91 -4.38
CA ASP A 16 28.68 6.04 -3.64
C ASP A 16 27.81 5.57 -2.45
N ASN A 17 28.38 5.67 -1.25
CA ASN A 17 27.77 5.26 0.02
C ASN A 17 26.57 6.11 0.49
N ALA A 18 26.27 7.22 -0.20
CA ALA A 18 25.28 8.23 0.23
C ALA A 18 24.07 8.37 -0.71
N SER A 19 23.96 7.53 -1.75
CA SER A 19 22.87 7.61 -2.72
C SER A 19 21.45 7.53 -2.09
N PRO A 20 20.41 8.12 -2.70
CA PRO A 20 19.03 7.99 -2.21
C PRO A 20 18.55 6.53 -2.14
N ALA A 21 19.07 5.65 -3.01
CA ALA A 21 18.76 4.23 -3.00
C ALA A 21 19.38 3.49 -1.81
N SER A 22 20.65 3.77 -1.48
CA SER A 22 21.30 3.21 -0.29
C SER A 22 20.69 3.74 1.01
N THR A 23 20.32 5.02 1.05
CA THR A 23 19.60 5.65 2.18
C THR A 23 18.23 5.02 2.39
N PHE A 24 17.46 4.83 1.31
CA PHE A 24 16.18 4.11 1.38
C PHE A 24 16.38 2.65 1.82
N TRP A 25 17.41 1.96 1.32
CA TRP A 25 17.72 0.58 1.72
C TRP A 25 18.01 0.45 3.21
N LYS A 26 18.88 1.31 3.76
CA LYS A 26 19.16 1.42 5.21
C LYS A 26 17.83 1.53 6.00
N SER A 27 16.96 2.47 5.59
CA SER A 27 15.65 2.71 6.23
C SER A 27 14.63 1.54 6.16
N ILE A 28 14.88 0.47 5.39
CA ILE A 28 13.99 -0.69 5.29
C ILE A 28 14.60 -2.00 5.80
N ILE A 29 15.89 -2.00 6.13
CA ILE A 29 16.55 -3.10 6.87
C ILE A 29 16.61 -2.82 8.37
N ASP A 30 16.63 -1.54 8.76
CA ASP A 30 16.57 -1.13 10.16
C ASP A 30 15.25 -1.59 10.78
N THR A 31 15.34 -2.27 11.93
CA THR A 31 14.15 -2.73 12.66
C THR A 31 13.51 -1.54 13.38
N PRO A 32 12.18 -1.34 13.33
CA PRO A 32 11.51 -0.21 13.97
C PRO A 32 11.87 -0.04 15.46
N PRO A 33 11.72 1.17 16.04
CA PRO A 33 11.75 1.38 17.50
C PRO A 33 10.82 0.41 18.24
N SER A 34 11.20 -0.04 19.45
CA SER A 34 10.47 -1.10 20.17
C SER A 34 9.04 -0.72 20.58
N ASP A 35 8.79 0.56 20.79
CA ASP A 35 7.48 1.18 21.03
C ASP A 35 6.56 1.19 19.79
N LEU A 36 7.11 0.97 18.60
CA LEU A 36 6.39 0.86 17.32
C LEU A 36 6.39 -0.57 16.75
N ARG A 37 6.95 -1.55 17.45
CA ARG A 37 6.92 -2.97 17.04
C ARG A 37 5.61 -3.60 17.48
N VAL A 38 4.99 -4.35 16.58
CA VAL A 38 3.94 -5.30 16.95
C VAL A 38 4.58 -6.46 17.73
N THR A 39 3.95 -6.87 18.83
CA THR A 39 4.31 -8.11 19.54
C THR A 39 3.70 -9.33 18.83
N ASP A 40 4.27 -10.53 19.06
CA ASP A 40 3.71 -11.77 18.49
C ASP A 40 2.24 -11.98 18.89
N GLY A 41 1.90 -11.66 20.14
CA GLY A 41 0.53 -11.74 20.64
C GLY A 41 -0.43 -10.77 19.95
N GLU A 42 0.01 -9.55 19.62
CA GLU A 42 -0.80 -8.61 18.84
C GLU A 42 -0.96 -9.05 17.39
N PHE A 43 0.12 -9.54 16.76
CA PHE A 43 0.08 -10.04 15.40
C PHE A 43 -0.88 -11.23 15.27
N GLN A 44 -0.78 -12.22 16.16
CA GLN A 44 -1.68 -13.38 16.14
C GLN A 44 -3.14 -12.98 16.47
N ARG A 45 -3.39 -12.01 17.37
CA ARG A 45 -4.76 -11.47 17.58
C ARG A 45 -5.33 -10.79 16.34
N GLY A 46 -4.54 -9.94 15.68
CA GLY A 46 -4.96 -9.29 14.43
C GLY A 46 -5.22 -10.31 13.31
N ARG A 47 -4.41 -11.36 13.25
CA ARG A 47 -4.55 -12.48 12.31
C ARG A 47 -5.79 -13.33 12.58
N ALA A 48 -6.07 -13.70 13.83
CA ALA A 48 -7.29 -14.39 14.22
C ALA A 48 -8.53 -13.56 13.83
N LEU A 49 -8.59 -12.29 14.24
CA LEU A 49 -9.69 -11.38 13.89
C LEU A 49 -9.92 -11.28 12.38
N PHE A 50 -8.85 -11.22 11.58
CA PHE A 50 -8.95 -11.21 10.12
C PHE A 50 -9.49 -12.53 9.55
N LEU A 51 -9.06 -13.68 10.07
CA LEU A 51 -9.51 -14.99 9.62
C LEU A 51 -10.98 -15.24 9.99
N ASP A 52 -11.36 -14.93 11.23
CA ASP A 52 -12.72 -15.07 11.77
C ASP A 52 -13.73 -14.21 11.00
N ASN A 53 -13.31 -13.04 10.51
CA ASN A 53 -14.13 -12.09 9.76
C ASN A 53 -13.73 -12.01 8.27
N SER A 54 -13.03 -13.03 7.77
CA SER A 54 -12.36 -12.98 6.45
C SER A 54 -13.32 -12.74 5.30
N VAL A 55 -14.54 -13.28 5.36
CA VAL A 55 -15.58 -13.08 4.32
C VAL A 55 -16.04 -11.62 4.30
N GLN A 56 -16.38 -11.05 5.45
CA GLN A 56 -16.87 -9.68 5.60
C GLN A 56 -15.80 -8.66 5.21
N ILE A 57 -14.55 -8.89 5.66
CA ILE A 57 -13.40 -8.07 5.30
C ILE A 57 -13.13 -8.17 3.79
N SER A 58 -13.14 -9.37 3.20
CA SER A 58 -12.91 -9.56 1.76
C SER A 58 -14.00 -8.92 0.90
N GLN A 59 -15.28 -9.09 1.24
CA GLN A 59 -16.38 -8.41 0.56
C GLN A 59 -16.19 -6.89 0.61
N SER A 60 -15.69 -6.36 1.72
CA SER A 60 -15.54 -4.92 1.91
C SER A 60 -14.30 -4.35 1.21
N LEU A 61 -13.20 -5.11 1.21
CA LEU A 61 -12.04 -4.86 0.35
C LEU A 61 -12.45 -4.82 -1.13
N LEU A 62 -13.31 -5.73 -1.58
CA LEU A 62 -13.70 -5.86 -3.00
C LEU A 62 -14.79 -4.87 -3.45
N PHE A 63 -15.79 -4.59 -2.61
CA PHE A 63 -16.99 -3.84 -3.01
C PHE A 63 -17.12 -2.43 -2.38
N PHE A 64 -16.66 -2.23 -1.13
CA PHE A 64 -16.88 -0.97 -0.41
C PHE A 64 -15.65 -0.06 -0.36
N SER A 65 -14.43 -0.61 -0.35
CA SER A 65 -13.19 0.18 -0.24
C SER A 65 -13.02 1.23 -1.34
N LEU A 66 -13.45 0.90 -2.56
CA LEU A 66 -13.42 1.78 -3.71
C LEU A 66 -14.31 3.01 -3.48
N ALA A 67 -15.47 2.86 -2.85
CA ALA A 67 -16.42 3.97 -2.62
C ALA A 67 -15.80 5.07 -1.75
N GLY A 68 -15.11 4.71 -0.66
CA GLY A 68 -14.39 5.69 0.18
C GLY A 68 -13.19 6.32 -0.51
N GLY A 69 -12.40 5.53 -1.25
CA GLY A 69 -11.27 6.05 -2.02
C GLY A 69 -11.70 7.06 -3.09
N PHE A 70 -12.80 6.80 -3.80
CA PHE A 70 -13.36 7.72 -4.78
C PHE A 70 -14.04 8.96 -4.18
N ALA A 71 -14.39 8.96 -2.90
CA ALA A 71 -14.99 10.12 -2.24
C ALA A 71 -13.98 11.27 -2.00
N SER A 72 -12.67 11.01 -2.13
CA SER A 72 -11.62 12.04 -2.00
C SER A 72 -11.18 12.59 -3.36
N PRO A 73 -11.40 13.88 -3.68
CA PRO A 73 -10.93 14.49 -4.93
C PRO A 73 -9.41 14.44 -5.13
N ARG A 74 -8.63 14.34 -4.04
CA ARG A 74 -7.16 14.17 -4.10
C ARG A 74 -6.78 12.77 -4.59
N ILE A 75 -7.48 11.75 -4.10
CA ILE A 75 -7.29 10.37 -4.53
C ILE A 75 -7.78 10.23 -5.98
N VAL A 76 -8.98 10.73 -6.33
CA VAL A 76 -9.50 10.71 -7.71
C VAL A 76 -8.52 11.33 -8.71
N ARG A 77 -8.00 12.54 -8.47
CA ARG A 77 -6.97 13.16 -9.33
C ARG A 77 -5.71 12.29 -9.49
N THR A 78 -5.26 11.66 -8.40
CA THR A 78 -4.12 10.72 -8.44
C THR A 78 -4.43 9.50 -9.31
N LEU A 79 -5.64 8.93 -9.18
CA LEU A 79 -6.11 7.79 -9.95
C LEU A 79 -6.24 8.15 -11.45
N GLU A 80 -6.87 9.26 -11.79
CA GLU A 80 -6.94 9.81 -13.16
C GLU A 80 -5.55 9.95 -13.79
N ALA A 81 -4.62 10.59 -13.07
CA ALA A 81 -3.26 10.82 -13.54
C ALA A 81 -2.47 9.51 -13.74
N VAL A 82 -2.69 8.46 -12.94
CA VAL A 82 -2.11 7.12 -13.19
C VAL A 82 -2.96 6.22 -14.11
N SER A 83 -3.93 6.83 -14.83
CA SER A 83 -4.83 6.18 -15.80
C SER A 83 -5.60 5.02 -15.18
N TYR A 84 -6.24 5.33 -14.05
CA TYR A 84 -6.86 4.41 -13.12
C TYR A 84 -8.33 4.86 -12.98
N LEU A 85 -9.23 3.95 -13.35
CA LEU A 85 -10.66 3.96 -13.04
C LEU A 85 -11.58 5.03 -13.66
N VAL A 86 -11.14 6.27 -13.93
CA VAL A 86 -12.05 7.29 -14.45
C VAL A 86 -12.08 7.26 -15.99
N PRO A 87 -13.23 6.93 -16.63
CA PRO A 87 -13.44 7.28 -18.02
C PRO A 87 -13.63 8.80 -18.10
N SER A 88 -12.91 9.46 -19.02
CA SER A 88 -13.35 10.79 -19.47
C SER A 88 -14.81 10.67 -19.96
N PRO A 89 -15.69 11.65 -19.67
CA PRO A 89 -17.14 11.53 -19.93
C PRO A 89 -17.50 11.16 -21.38
N GLU A 90 -16.60 11.41 -22.34
CA GLU A 90 -16.76 11.08 -23.76
C GLU A 90 -16.31 9.66 -24.16
N LYS A 91 -15.66 8.89 -23.27
CA LYS A 91 -15.04 7.59 -23.59
C LYS A 91 -15.52 6.46 -22.69
N LYS A 92 -16.37 5.57 -23.22
CA LYS A 92 -16.76 4.31 -22.58
C LYS A 92 -15.51 3.52 -22.11
N LEU A 93 -15.55 3.05 -20.86
CA LEU A 93 -14.43 2.34 -20.24
C LEU A 93 -14.13 1.03 -21.00
N SER A 94 -12.97 0.97 -21.67
CA SER A 94 -12.59 -0.18 -22.50
C SER A 94 -12.41 -1.47 -21.68
N SER A 95 -12.55 -2.62 -22.32
CA SER A 95 -12.34 -3.93 -21.68
C SER A 95 -10.95 -4.02 -21.01
N ALA A 96 -9.90 -3.52 -21.69
CA ALA A 96 -8.54 -3.45 -21.14
C ALA A 96 -8.41 -2.53 -19.91
N SER A 97 -9.23 -1.48 -19.79
CA SER A 97 -9.26 -0.66 -18.57
C SER A 97 -10.01 -1.34 -17.43
N LYS A 98 -11.07 -2.11 -17.71
CA LYS A 98 -11.76 -2.95 -16.71
C LYS A 98 -10.85 -4.07 -16.20
N ASP A 99 -10.16 -4.77 -17.08
CA ASP A 99 -9.20 -5.83 -16.74
C ASP A 99 -8.06 -5.30 -15.83
N ARG A 100 -7.46 -4.15 -16.19
CA ARG A 100 -6.47 -3.48 -15.32
C ARG A 100 -7.02 -3.15 -13.93
N THR A 101 -8.26 -2.68 -13.85
CA THR A 101 -8.94 -2.41 -12.57
C THR A 101 -9.03 -3.66 -11.69
N TYR A 102 -9.60 -4.73 -12.22
CA TYR A 102 -9.79 -5.97 -11.46
C TYR A 102 -8.46 -6.59 -11.03
N ARG A 103 -7.44 -6.59 -11.89
CA ARG A 103 -6.10 -7.06 -11.52
C ARG A 103 -5.52 -6.31 -10.33
N ARG A 104 -5.65 -4.98 -10.31
CA ARG A 104 -5.11 -4.13 -9.23
C ARG A 104 -5.90 -4.23 -7.92
N LEU A 105 -7.21 -4.52 -8.01
CA LEU A 105 -8.01 -4.88 -6.85
C LEU A 105 -7.56 -6.22 -6.25
N LEU A 106 -7.28 -7.21 -7.11
CA LEU A 106 -6.71 -8.49 -6.70
C LEU A 106 -5.25 -8.37 -6.19
N GLU A 107 -4.44 -7.47 -6.74
CA GLU A 107 -3.09 -7.14 -6.20
C GLU A 107 -3.19 -6.56 -4.78
N THR A 108 -4.19 -5.71 -4.51
CA THR A 108 -4.47 -5.18 -3.17
C THR A 108 -4.94 -6.28 -2.21
N PHE A 109 -5.81 -7.17 -2.68
CA PHE A 109 -6.26 -8.32 -1.88
C PHE A 109 -5.10 -9.28 -1.56
N GLN A 110 -4.26 -9.61 -2.56
CA GLN A 110 -3.06 -10.41 -2.37
C GLN A 110 -2.10 -9.76 -1.36
N PHE A 111 -1.89 -8.44 -1.42
CA PHE A 111 -1.08 -7.73 -0.42
C PHE A 111 -1.60 -7.91 1.01
N VAL A 112 -2.91 -7.83 1.23
CA VAL A 112 -3.50 -8.09 2.56
C VAL A 112 -3.22 -9.54 2.98
N LEU A 113 -3.45 -10.51 2.10
CA LEU A 113 -3.24 -11.93 2.37
C LEU A 113 -1.76 -12.30 2.64
N ASP A 114 -0.83 -11.62 1.96
CA ASP A 114 0.61 -11.69 2.22
C ASP A 114 0.92 -11.21 3.64
N VAL A 115 0.43 -10.02 4.03
CA VAL A 115 0.66 -9.43 5.37
C VAL A 115 0.05 -10.27 6.48
N MET A 116 -1.16 -10.82 6.28
CA MET A 116 -1.86 -11.64 7.27
C MET A 116 -1.38 -13.11 7.34
N LYS A 117 -0.29 -13.46 6.63
CA LYS A 117 0.31 -14.82 6.61
C LYS A 117 -0.75 -15.89 6.30
N CYS A 118 -1.55 -15.68 5.24
CA CYS A 118 -2.62 -16.58 4.83
C CYS A 118 -2.16 -17.71 3.89
N PHE A 119 -1.11 -17.47 3.09
CA PHE A 119 -0.58 -18.42 2.10
C PHE A 119 0.89 -18.77 2.28
N ALA A 120 1.57 -18.18 3.27
CA ALA A 120 2.96 -18.53 3.55
C ALA A 120 3.01 -19.96 4.10
N PRO A 121 3.90 -20.84 3.59
CA PRO A 121 4.12 -22.15 4.20
C PRO A 121 4.58 -21.97 5.65
N GLU A 122 4.28 -22.95 6.50
CA GLU A 122 4.87 -23.02 7.84
C GLU A 122 6.39 -23.01 7.71
N SER A 123 6.98 -21.96 8.25
CA SER A 123 8.39 -21.61 8.16
C SER A 123 8.78 -21.01 9.50
N ASP A 124 10.03 -21.22 9.91
CA ASP A 124 10.54 -20.94 11.26
C ASP A 124 10.42 -19.46 11.70
N LEU A 125 10.07 -18.56 10.78
CA LEU A 125 9.67 -17.19 11.08
C LEU A 125 8.18 -17.14 11.45
N ASP A 126 7.86 -17.53 12.69
CA ASP A 126 6.51 -17.37 13.23
C ASP A 126 6.29 -16.07 14.02
N GLY A 127 5.02 -15.67 14.14
CA GLY A 127 4.63 -14.43 14.80
C GLY A 127 4.97 -13.16 14.00
N ALA A 128 5.31 -12.10 14.73
CA ALA A 128 5.54 -10.75 14.24
C ALA A 128 6.73 -10.66 13.26
N THR A 129 7.69 -11.60 13.31
CA THR A 129 8.86 -11.62 12.42
C THR A 129 8.48 -11.62 10.94
N HIS A 130 7.29 -12.15 10.60
CA HIS A 130 6.74 -12.13 9.25
C HIS A 130 6.55 -10.72 8.66
N ILE A 131 6.30 -9.71 9.51
CA ILE A 131 6.14 -8.31 9.10
C ILE A 131 7.29 -7.40 9.56
N LEU A 132 8.38 -7.98 10.08
CA LEU A 132 9.64 -7.30 10.37
C LEU A 132 10.63 -7.41 9.18
N PRO A 133 11.72 -6.61 9.15
CA PRO A 133 12.70 -6.65 8.07
C PRO A 133 13.17 -8.06 7.69
N GLY A 134 12.95 -8.43 6.42
CA GLY A 134 13.29 -9.74 5.86
C GLY A 134 12.12 -10.74 5.77
N GLY A 135 11.02 -10.54 6.51
CA GLY A 135 9.80 -11.35 6.40
C GLY A 135 9.05 -11.15 5.09
N GLU A 136 8.19 -12.10 4.69
CA GLU A 136 7.43 -12.01 3.43
C GLU A 136 6.34 -10.92 3.48
N GLY A 137 5.66 -10.77 4.60
CA GLY A 137 4.72 -9.65 4.81
C GLY A 137 5.42 -8.30 4.66
N TRP A 138 6.61 -8.15 5.25
CA TRP A 138 7.45 -6.95 5.07
C TRP A 138 7.85 -6.72 3.60
N LYS A 139 8.30 -7.76 2.88
CA LYS A 139 8.63 -7.66 1.45
C LYS A 139 7.43 -7.19 0.62
N SER A 140 6.20 -7.60 0.97
CA SER A 140 4.98 -7.15 0.31
C SER A 140 4.66 -5.68 0.65
N ILE A 141 4.78 -5.26 1.93
CA ILE A 141 4.66 -3.85 2.35
C ILE A 141 5.64 -2.95 1.59
N ILE A 142 6.92 -3.34 1.51
CA ILE A 142 7.95 -2.57 0.79
C ILE A 142 7.63 -2.49 -0.71
N ARG A 143 7.08 -3.55 -1.31
CA ARG A 143 6.63 -3.55 -2.72
C ARG A 143 5.52 -2.51 -2.96
N VAL A 144 4.52 -2.45 -2.09
CA VAL A 144 3.44 -1.44 -2.16
C VAL A 144 4.00 -0.03 -1.96
N ARG A 145 4.89 0.18 -0.97
CA ARG A 145 5.57 1.46 -0.73
C ARG A 145 6.35 1.95 -1.97
N MET A 146 7.03 1.05 -2.68
CA MET A 146 7.69 1.36 -3.96
C MET A 146 6.69 1.70 -5.08
N LEU A 147 5.59 0.95 -5.19
CA LEU A 147 4.55 1.21 -6.18
C LEU A 147 3.91 2.59 -5.97
N HIS A 148 3.66 3.00 -4.73
CA HIS A 148 3.21 4.35 -4.38
C HIS A 148 4.25 5.42 -4.76
N GLY A 149 5.55 5.17 -4.56
CA GLY A 149 6.62 6.06 -5.04
C GLY A 149 6.62 6.23 -6.56
N ILE A 150 6.47 5.14 -7.32
CA ILE A 150 6.37 5.15 -8.79
C ILE A 150 5.10 5.88 -9.25
N ALA A 151 3.97 5.66 -8.57
CA ALA A 151 2.71 6.34 -8.86
C ALA A 151 2.85 7.86 -8.62
N ARG A 152 3.36 8.27 -7.45
CA ARG A 152 3.62 9.68 -7.11
C ARG A 152 4.50 10.36 -8.17
N ALA A 153 5.62 9.74 -8.55
CA ALA A 153 6.52 10.28 -9.57
C ALA A 153 5.84 10.44 -10.94
N ARG A 154 4.94 9.52 -11.33
CA ARG A 154 4.17 9.61 -12.58
C ARG A 154 3.12 10.72 -12.56
N VAL A 155 2.41 10.89 -11.43
CA VAL A 155 1.45 12.00 -11.26
C VAL A 155 2.18 13.33 -11.31
N GLN A 156 3.26 13.45 -10.54
CA GLN A 156 4.13 14.63 -10.54
C GLN A 156 4.64 14.97 -11.93
N ALA A 157 5.19 14.01 -12.67
CA ALA A 157 5.66 14.24 -14.05
C ALA A 157 4.55 14.77 -14.98
N LYS A 158 3.31 14.29 -14.86
CA LYS A 158 2.18 14.82 -15.64
C LYS A 158 1.79 16.24 -15.22
N VAL A 159 1.61 16.47 -13.92
CA VAL A 159 1.19 17.78 -13.37
C VAL A 159 2.27 18.86 -13.59
N TYR A 160 3.56 18.51 -13.57
CA TYR A 160 4.65 19.46 -13.87
C TYR A 160 4.69 19.94 -15.33
N HIS A 161 3.98 19.28 -16.25
CA HIS A 161 3.87 19.69 -17.66
C HIS A 161 2.60 20.49 -17.98
N GLU A 162 1.66 20.66 -17.03
CA GLU A 162 0.48 21.51 -17.22
C GLU A 162 0.79 22.94 -16.71
N PRO A 163 0.76 23.97 -17.59
CA PRO A 163 1.18 25.33 -17.21
C PRO A 163 0.19 26.06 -16.29
N ASP A 164 -1.10 25.69 -16.32
CA ASP A 164 -2.18 26.44 -15.69
C ASP A 164 -2.63 25.92 -14.31
N VAL A 165 -2.02 24.84 -13.80
CA VAL A 165 -2.38 24.27 -12.48
C VAL A 165 -1.60 24.98 -11.36
N PRO A 166 -2.26 25.71 -10.43
CA PRO A 166 -1.56 26.40 -9.34
C PRO A 166 -0.86 25.40 -8.42
N ARG A 167 0.47 25.53 -8.30
CA ARG A 167 1.32 24.63 -7.51
C ARG A 167 1.15 24.88 -6.01
N SER A 168 0.07 24.36 -5.45
CA SER A 168 -0.15 24.31 -4.00
C SER A 168 0.83 23.33 -3.34
N LEU A 169 1.54 23.77 -2.29
CA LEU A 169 2.37 22.91 -1.44
C LEU A 169 1.59 21.73 -0.83
N ASN A 170 0.26 21.85 -0.72
CA ASN A 170 -0.60 20.83 -0.15
C ASN A 170 -0.97 19.70 -1.14
N ASP A 171 -0.65 19.82 -2.43
CA ASP A 171 -1.06 18.88 -3.50
C ASP A 171 -0.02 17.78 -3.81
N VAL A 172 0.75 17.35 -2.80
CA VAL A 172 1.64 16.17 -2.93
C VAL A 172 0.77 14.90 -3.07
N PRO A 173 0.86 14.14 -4.19
CA PRO A 173 0.00 12.99 -4.39
C PRO A 173 0.43 11.79 -3.54
N ILE A 174 -0.56 11.07 -3.01
CA ILE A 174 -0.38 9.94 -2.09
C ILE A 174 0.39 10.39 -0.84
N SER A 175 -0.01 11.51 -0.23
CA SER A 175 0.52 12.01 1.04
C SER A 175 0.26 11.04 2.21
N GLN A 176 0.82 11.27 3.40
CA GLN A 176 0.54 10.40 4.55
C GLN A 176 -0.92 10.52 5.00
N GLU A 177 -1.52 11.69 4.80
CA GLU A 177 -2.92 11.98 5.02
C GLU A 177 -3.80 11.20 4.03
N ASP A 178 -3.42 11.15 2.74
CA ASP A 178 -4.13 10.34 1.73
C ASP A 178 -4.04 8.83 2.06
N ILE A 179 -2.89 8.36 2.54
CA ILE A 179 -2.70 6.97 3.00
C ILE A 179 -3.54 6.71 4.25
N SER A 180 -3.55 7.62 5.23
CA SER A 180 -4.30 7.45 6.49
C SER A 180 -5.81 7.49 6.25
N ALA A 181 -6.30 8.39 5.40
CA ALA A 181 -7.72 8.43 5.01
C ALA A 181 -8.15 7.12 4.33
N THR A 182 -7.30 6.61 3.43
CA THR A 182 -7.48 5.30 2.79
C THR A 182 -7.50 4.17 3.82
N GLN A 183 -6.53 4.15 4.75
CA GLN A 183 -6.44 3.15 5.81
C GLN A 183 -7.64 3.16 6.75
N VAL A 184 -8.12 4.33 7.20
CA VAL A 184 -9.28 4.44 8.10
C VAL A 184 -10.57 3.91 7.47
N HIS A 185 -10.71 3.99 6.15
CA HIS A 185 -11.91 3.49 5.47
C HIS A 185 -12.00 1.95 5.45
N PHE A 186 -10.89 1.22 5.63
CA PHE A 186 -10.89 -0.25 5.60
C PHE A 186 -11.43 -0.92 6.88
N PRO A 187 -10.91 -0.66 8.11
CA PRO A 187 -11.34 -1.36 9.32
C PRO A 187 -12.52 -0.68 10.01
N ARG A 188 -12.69 0.64 9.89
CA ARG A 188 -13.70 1.40 10.64
C ARG A 188 -15.14 1.07 10.22
N LEU A 189 -15.32 0.44 9.06
CA LEU A 189 -16.60 -0.05 8.60
C LEU A 189 -17.05 -1.34 9.34
N PHE A 190 -16.17 -2.02 10.09
CA PHE A 190 -16.42 -3.34 10.70
C PHE A 190 -16.01 -3.52 12.16
N ILE A 191 -15.38 -2.54 12.81
CA ILE A 191 -15.22 -2.60 14.26
C ILE A 191 -16.59 -2.30 14.88
N PRO A 192 -17.28 -3.28 15.52
CA PRO A 192 -18.51 -2.99 16.22
C PRO A 192 -18.22 -1.97 17.33
N HIS A 193 -19.13 -1.01 17.50
CA HIS A 193 -19.05 -0.12 18.65
C HIS A 193 -18.99 -0.98 19.92
N PRO A 194 -18.09 -0.73 20.88
CA PRO A 194 -18.15 -1.42 22.15
C PRO A 194 -19.51 -1.14 22.76
N SER A 195 -20.35 -2.17 22.86
CA SER A 195 -21.54 -2.16 23.67
C SER A 195 -21.08 -1.97 25.12
N GLY A 196 -21.24 -0.75 25.62
CA GLY A 196 -20.92 -0.41 27.00
C GLY A 196 -21.75 -1.23 28.00
N PRO A 197 -21.28 -1.33 29.26
CA PRO A 197 -22.08 -1.89 30.35
C PRO A 197 -23.33 -1.05 30.65
#